data_AF-A0A350D8R1-F1
#
_entry.id   AF-A0A350D8R1-F1
#
_cell.length_a   1.000
_cell.length_b   1.000
_cell.length_c   1.000
_cell.angle_alpha   90.00
_cell.angle_beta   90.00
_cell.angle_gamma   90.00
#
_symmetry.space_group_name_H-M   'P 1'
#
loop_
_entity.id
_entity.type
_entity.pdbx_description
1 polymer ?
#
loop_
_entity_poly.entity_id
_entity_poly.type
_entity_poly.pdbx_seq_one_letter_code
_entity_poly.pdbx_strand_id
1 'polypeptide(L)' 'MGKSYKATLSASGGIPPYTWSLALGNLPNGLALSADGVISGTPTTAGDFNFTVQVQNSSSPPQTATQSLPMSISR' A
#
# COMPACT_ATOMS: atom_id res chain seq x y z
N MET A 1 -19.84 -11.02 2.86
CA MET A 1 -18.51 -11.24 2.26
C MET A 1 -18.11 -9.93 1.60
N GLY A 2 -16.88 -9.45 1.81
CA GLY A 2 -16.45 -8.14 1.29
C GLY A 2 -16.43 -8.08 -0.23
N LYS A 3 -16.44 -6.87 -0.80
CA LYS A 3 -16.22 -6.66 -2.23
C LYS A 3 -14.73 -6.78 -2.55
N SER A 4 -14.38 -7.33 -3.72
CA SER A 4 -12.99 -7.33 -4.20
C SER A 4 -12.46 -5.89 -4.25
N TYR A 5 -11.31 -5.66 -3.63
CA TYR A 5 -10.62 -4.38 -3.62
C TYR A 5 -9.35 -4.49 -4.48
N LYS A 6 -9.08 -3.46 -5.27
CA LYS A 6 -7.83 -3.30 -6.01
C LYS A 6 -7.50 -1.82 -6.11
N ALA A 7 -6.35 -1.42 -5.60
CA ALA A 7 -5.78 -0.09 -5.74
C ALA A 7 -4.31 -0.20 -6.17
N THR A 8 -3.86 0.74 -6.98
CA THR A 8 -2.47 0.82 -7.41
C THR A 8 -1.89 2.11 -6.88
N LEU A 9 -0.78 2.01 -6.16
CA LEU A 9 -0.02 3.13 -5.65
C LEU A 9 0.87 3.68 -6.77
N SER A 10 0.99 5.00 -6.82
CA SER A 10 1.85 5.69 -7.78
C SER A 10 2.82 6.61 -7.03
N ALA A 11 4.08 6.58 -7.42
CA ALA A 11 5.09 7.54 -6.99
C ALA A 11 5.50 8.41 -8.16
N SER A 12 5.91 9.65 -7.88
CA SER A 12 6.43 10.59 -8.88
C SER A 12 7.85 11.03 -8.50
N GLY A 13 8.70 11.25 -9.50
CA GLY A 13 10.11 11.61 -9.31
C GLY A 13 11.01 10.43 -8.95
N GLY A 14 12.33 10.65 -8.85
CA GLY A 14 13.29 9.57 -8.64
C GLY A 14 13.49 8.67 -9.86
N ILE A 15 14.20 7.56 -9.67
CA ILE A 15 14.59 6.63 -10.75
C ILE A 15 13.83 5.31 -10.57
N PRO A 16 12.98 4.88 -11.51
CA PRO A 16 12.39 3.55 -11.51
C PRO A 16 13.45 2.46 -11.69
N PRO A 17 13.24 1.23 -11.18
CA PRO A 17 11.98 0.72 -10.60
C PRO A 17 11.68 1.23 -9.20
N TYR A 18 10.38 1.27 -8.87
CA TYR A 18 9.89 1.55 -7.53
C TYR A 18 9.52 0.24 -6.83
N THR A 19 9.96 0.09 -5.59
CA THR A 19 9.61 -1.04 -4.72
C THR A 19 8.77 -0.53 -3.56
N TRP A 20 7.60 -1.15 -3.36
CA TRP A 20 6.65 -0.78 -2.33
C TRP A 20 6.66 -1.76 -1.16
N SER A 21 6.49 -1.23 0.05
CA SER A 21 6.36 -2.03 1.27
C SER A 21 5.48 -1.32 2.30
N LEU A 22 5.01 -2.07 3.30
CA LEU A 22 4.39 -1.50 4.49
C LEU A 22 5.47 -1.05 5.46
N ALA A 23 5.46 0.23 5.82
CA ALA A 23 6.37 0.79 6.81
C ALA A 23 5.82 0.64 8.23
N LEU A 24 4.52 0.92 8.41
CA LEU A 24 3.82 0.86 9.70
C LEU A 24 2.36 0.43 9.53
N GLY A 25 1.83 -0.21 10.57
CA GLY A 25 0.46 -0.71 10.60
C GLY A 25 0.27 -2.00 9.79
N ASN A 26 -0.99 -2.38 9.61
CA ASN A 26 -1.36 -3.60 8.90
C ASN A 26 -2.49 -3.28 7.92
N LEU A 27 -2.48 -3.95 6.78
CA LEU A 27 -3.64 -3.96 5.90
C LEU A 27 -4.79 -4.75 6.55
N PRO A 28 -6.05 -4.40 6.23
CA PRO A 28 -7.20 -5.21 6.62
C PRO A 28 -7.04 -6.68 6.22
N ASN A 29 -7.53 -7.60 7.06
CA ASN A 29 -7.50 -9.03 6.73
C ASN A 29 -8.13 -9.30 5.36
N GLY A 30 -7.41 -10.05 4.55
CA GLY A 30 -7.80 -10.38 3.17
C GLY A 30 -7.29 -9.41 2.11
N LEU A 31 -6.54 -8.36 2.48
CA LEU A 31 -5.78 -7.49 1.57
C LEU A 31 -4.27 -7.73 1.70
N ALA A 32 -3.56 -7.57 0.58
CA ALA A 32 -2.11 -7.61 0.53
C ALA A 32 -1.56 -6.52 -0.40
N LEU A 33 -0.37 -5.99 -0.07
CA LEU A 33 0.41 -5.08 -0.91
C LEU A 33 1.49 -5.87 -1.65
N SER A 34 1.55 -5.76 -2.98
CA SER A 34 2.66 -6.26 -3.78
C SER A 34 3.82 -5.25 -3.83
N ALA A 35 5.02 -5.75 -4.15
CA ALA A 35 6.21 -4.91 -4.36
C ALA A 35 6.03 -3.90 -5.51
N ASP A 36 5.13 -4.18 -6.46
CA ASP A 36 4.78 -3.28 -7.58
C ASP A 36 3.81 -2.16 -7.16
N GLY A 37 3.40 -2.10 -5.90
CA GLY A 37 2.50 -1.08 -5.37
C GLY A 37 1.03 -1.41 -5.54
N VAL A 38 0.66 -2.67 -5.78
CA VAL A 38 -0.76 -3.06 -5.92
C VAL A 38 -1.28 -3.57 -4.58
N ILE A 39 -2.29 -2.90 -4.03
CA ILE A 39 -3.08 -3.38 -2.89
C ILE A 39 -4.29 -4.13 -3.45
N SER A 40 -4.41 -5.41 -3.17
CA SER A 40 -5.53 -6.20 -3.68
C SER A 40 -5.97 -7.32 -2.74
N GLY A 41 -7.21 -7.77 -2.94
CA GLY A 41 -7.80 -8.88 -2.22
C GLY A 41 -9.27 -8.65 -1.90
N THR A 42 -9.80 -9.36 -0.90
CA THR A 42 -11.18 -9.19 -0.45
C THR A 42 -11.17 -8.96 1.06
N PRO A 43 -11.44 -7.74 1.53
CA PRO A 43 -11.41 -7.46 2.95
C PRO A 43 -12.52 -8.23 3.67
N THR A 44 -12.19 -8.88 4.77
CA THR A 44 -13.14 -9.67 5.57
C THR A 44 -13.66 -8.92 6.80
N THR A 45 -12.99 -7.84 7.18
CA THR A 45 -13.26 -7.08 8.40
C THR A 45 -13.63 -5.64 8.04
N ALA A 46 -14.81 -5.21 8.46
CA ALA A 46 -15.22 -3.81 8.37
C ALA A 46 -14.58 -2.98 9.49
N GLY A 47 -14.31 -1.71 9.21
CA GLY A 47 -13.66 -0.77 10.14
C GLY A 47 -12.79 0.24 9.42
N ASP A 48 -12.23 1.15 10.22
CA ASP A 48 -11.25 2.14 9.78
C ASP A 48 -9.84 1.62 10.06
N PHE A 49 -8.98 1.71 9.04
CA PHE A 49 -7.61 1.24 9.08
C PHE A 49 -6.69 2.38 8.64
N ASN A 50 -5.60 2.56 9.37
CA ASN A 50 -4.51 3.46 9.01
C ASN A 50 -3.23 2.65 8.83
N PHE A 51 -2.63 2.74 7.65
CA PHE A 51 -1.35 2.09 7.36
C PHE A 51 -0.44 3.06 6.62
N THR A 52 0.86 2.90 6.82
CA THR A 52 1.87 3.71 6.16
C THR A 52 2.56 2.86 5.12
N VAL A 53 2.53 3.31 3.87
CA VAL A 53 3.28 2.71 2.78
C VAL A 53 4.61 3.42 2.61
N GLN A 54 5.63 2.67 2.24
CA GLN A 54 6.92 3.18 1.80
C GLN A 54 7.12 2.83 0.34
N VAL A 55 7.66 3.77 -0.42
CA VAL A 55 8.22 3.54 -1.74
C VAL A 55 9.73 3.80 -1.70
N GLN A 56 10.49 2.92 -2.32
CA GLN A 56 11.91 3.08 -2.55
C GLN A 56 12.18 3.09 -4.06
N ASN A 57 12.97 4.06 -4.52
CA ASN A 57 13.43 4.11 -5.92
C ASN A 57 14.76 3.34 -6.09
N SER A 58 15.26 3.27 -7.33
CA SER A 58 16.51 2.56 -7.65
C SER A 58 17.73 3.47 -7.78
N SER A 59 17.70 4.71 -7.27
CA SER A 59 18.88 5.60 -7.33
C SER A 59 20.01 5.08 -6.43
N SER A 60 21.22 5.64 -6.60
CA SER A 60 22.36 5.35 -5.74
C SER A 60 22.88 6.65 -5.10
N PRO A 61 22.63 6.88 -3.81
CA PRO A 61 21.90 6.03 -2.87
C PRO A 61 20.38 5.97 -3.16
N PRO A 62 19.67 4.90 -2.72
CA PRO A 62 18.22 4.82 -2.88
C PRO A 62 17.52 5.91 -2.08
N GLN A 63 16.51 6.52 -2.68
CA GLN A 63 15.62 7.46 -2.01
C GLN A 63 14.32 6.75 -1.61
N THR A 64 13.86 7.06 -0.40
CA THR A 64 12.61 6.53 0.15
C THR A 64 11.63 7.66 0.43
N ALA A 65 10.34 7.40 0.20
CA ALA A 65 9.25 8.25 0.64
C ALA A 65 8.20 7.41 1.37
N THR A 66 7.58 7.98 2.39
CA THR A 66 6.52 7.33 3.17
C THR A 66 5.25 8.16 3.14
N GLN A 67 4.10 7.49 3.15
CA GLN A 67 2.80 8.14 3.18
C GLN A 67 1.82 7.33 4.03
N SER A 68 1.15 8.00 4.97
CA SER A 68 0.04 7.43 5.71
C SER A 68 -1.23 7.48 4.87
N LEU A 69 -1.93 6.35 4.77
CA LEU A 69 -3.16 6.19 4.00
C LEU A 69 -4.29 5.71 4.91
N PRO A 70 -5.41 6.47 5.00
CA PRO A 70 -6.62 6.00 5.66
C PRO A 70 -7.44 5.11 4.71
N MET A 71 -8.05 4.07 5.25
CA MET A 71 -8.95 3.16 4.53
C MET A 71 -10.14 2.78 5.41
N SER A 72 -11.34 2.97 4.88
CA SER A 72 -12.58 2.59 5.55
C SER A 72 -13.25 1.45 4.79
N ILE A 73 -13.57 0.36 5.48
CA ILE A 73 -14.34 -0.76 4.94
C ILE A 73 -15.72 -0.76 5.59
N SER A 74 -16.74 -0.52 4.78
CA SER A 74 -18.14 -0.66 5.19
C SER A 74 -18.62 -2.11 5.08
N ARG A 75 -19.68 -2.44 5.83
CA ARG A 75 -20.34 -3.76 5.78
C ARG A 75 -21.23 -3.91 4.55
#